data_AF-A0ABD5UDX0-F1
#
_entry.id   AF-A0ABD5UDX0-F1
#
_cell.length_a   1.000
_cell.length_b   1.000
_cell.length_c   1.000
_cell.angle_alpha   90.00
_cell.angle_beta   90.00
_cell.angle_gamma   90.00
#
_symmetry.space_group_name_H-M   'P 1'
#
loop_
_entity.id
_entity.type
_entity.pdbx_description
1 polymer ?
#
loop_
_entity_poly.entity_id
_entity_poly.type
_entity_poly.pdbx_seq_one_letter_code
_entity_poly.pdbx_strand_id
1 'polypeptide(L)'
;MTQPPTDDGPERPSPEPHVPEESDHADHADHDGRDGEDDVPEDVRKYERFKKIDGAQYDRANQFLRDRTYITAREWAIARLCSDFRTETGVEMTKIGENLPELVPFMEDTYTPQAVNQARSAFEAKVRKAGATFLYGAMCDFFTAEELDDIMYETTEVAKFLLEVEGVDLSVEQELEAEERISSVMREVRKASSELREEDAETNASDD
;
A
#
# COMPACT_ATOMS: atom_id res chain seq x y z
N MET A 1 15.34 39.13 -44.66
CA MET A 1 16.08 38.24 -43.75
C MET A 1 15.08 37.75 -42.73
N THR A 2 14.56 36.55 -42.94
CA THR A 2 13.46 35.97 -42.15
C THR A 2 13.99 34.63 -41.62
N GLN A 3 14.08 34.49 -40.29
CA GLN A 3 14.44 33.23 -39.64
C GLN A 3 13.25 32.25 -39.72
N PRO A 4 13.49 30.94 -39.89
CA PRO A 4 12.44 29.94 -39.78
C PRO A 4 12.11 29.60 -38.30
N PRO A 5 10.90 29.11 -38.00
CA PRO A 5 10.50 28.71 -36.67
C PRO A 5 11.19 27.39 -36.26
N THR A 6 11.57 27.30 -34.99
CA THR A 6 12.10 26.08 -34.38
C THR A 6 10.97 25.06 -34.15
N ASP A 7 11.24 23.85 -34.63
CA ASP A 7 10.47 22.62 -34.49
C ASP A 7 10.56 22.12 -33.04
N ASP A 8 9.49 22.30 -32.26
CA ASP A 8 9.34 21.68 -30.93
C ASP A 8 8.80 20.25 -31.14
N GLY A 9 9.73 19.29 -31.23
CA GLY A 9 9.42 17.87 -31.20
C GLY A 9 8.91 17.42 -29.82
N PRO A 10 8.22 16.27 -29.73
CA PRO A 10 7.52 15.86 -28.52
C PRO A 10 8.50 15.59 -27.37
N GLU A 11 8.16 16.13 -26.20
CA GLU A 11 8.86 15.90 -24.93
C GLU A 11 9.10 14.40 -24.70
N ARG A 12 10.35 14.04 -24.46
CA ARG A 12 10.72 12.69 -24.02
C ARG A 12 10.10 12.43 -22.64
N PRO A 13 9.50 11.25 -22.39
CA PRO A 13 9.00 10.92 -21.07
C PRO A 13 10.16 10.94 -20.05
N SER A 14 9.89 11.55 -18.90
CA SER A 14 10.82 11.61 -17.78
C SER A 14 11.16 10.19 -17.28
N PRO A 15 12.40 9.92 -16.85
CA PRO A 15 12.78 8.59 -16.40
C PRO A 15 12.00 8.22 -15.13
N GLU A 16 11.50 6.98 -15.08
CA GLU A 16 10.83 6.42 -13.92
C GLU A 16 11.75 6.43 -12.69
N PRO A 17 11.20 6.58 -11.46
CA PRO A 17 12.02 6.52 -10.26
C PRO A 17 12.60 5.12 -10.10
N HIS A 18 13.92 5.03 -10.17
CA HIS A 18 14.70 3.82 -9.90
C HIS A 18 14.41 3.36 -8.47
N VAL A 19 13.74 2.21 -8.34
CA VAL A 19 13.62 1.49 -7.06
C VAL A 19 15.00 0.89 -6.78
N PRO A 20 15.61 1.11 -5.60
CA PRO A 20 16.88 0.46 -5.30
C PRO A 20 16.63 -1.04 -5.14
N GLU A 21 17.38 -1.86 -5.87
CA GLU A 21 17.48 -3.30 -5.61
C GLU A 21 18.09 -3.50 -4.22
N GLU A 22 17.54 -4.48 -3.48
CA GLU A 22 18.09 -4.94 -2.20
C GLU A 22 19.59 -5.25 -2.36
N SER A 23 20.42 -4.45 -1.68
CA SER A 23 21.81 -4.81 -1.43
C SER A 23 21.86 -5.48 -0.06
N ASP A 24 21.92 -6.79 -0.11
CA ASP A 24 22.27 -7.67 0.98
C ASP A 24 23.76 -7.45 1.31
N HIS A 25 24.05 -6.74 2.41
CA HIS A 25 25.32 -6.89 3.14
C HIS A 25 25.21 -6.29 4.54
N ALA A 26 25.17 -7.21 5.51
CA ALA A 26 25.28 -7.02 6.94
C ALA A 26 26.54 -6.27 7.37
N ASP A 27 26.41 -5.43 8.38
CA ASP A 27 27.49 -5.15 9.33
C ASP A 27 27.01 -5.62 10.71
N HIS A 28 27.56 -6.75 11.17
CA HIS A 28 27.26 -7.33 12.47
C HIS A 28 27.86 -6.43 13.56
N ALA A 29 27.01 -5.73 14.31
CA ALA A 29 27.33 -5.32 15.66
C ALA A 29 26.68 -6.33 16.62
N ASP A 30 27.48 -7.24 17.15
CA ASP A 30 27.12 -8.06 18.31
C ASP A 30 26.73 -7.11 19.45
N HIS A 31 25.43 -6.96 19.72
CA HIS A 31 24.97 -6.44 20.99
C HIS A 31 24.49 -7.61 21.84
N ASP A 32 25.38 -7.99 22.75
CA ASP A 32 25.18 -8.99 23.80
C ASP A 32 23.86 -8.72 24.53
N GLY A 33 23.02 -9.75 24.61
CA GLY A 33 21.69 -9.69 25.19
C GLY A 33 21.73 -9.64 26.71
N ARG A 34 20.96 -8.71 27.26
CA ARG A 34 20.12 -8.79 28.48
C ARG A 34 19.83 -7.38 28.98
N ASP A 35 18.53 -7.11 29.18
CA ASP A 35 17.89 -6.01 29.93
C ASP A 35 16.98 -5.15 29.02
N GLY A 36 15.66 -5.17 29.23
CA GLY A 36 14.77 -4.26 28.49
C GLY A 36 13.26 -4.41 28.58
N GLU A 37 12.65 -5.38 29.29
CA GLU A 37 11.17 -5.41 29.43
C GLU A 37 10.59 -4.13 30.08
N ASP A 38 11.44 -3.34 30.76
CA ASP A 38 11.08 -2.08 31.42
C ASP A 38 11.31 -0.80 30.59
N ASP A 39 12.00 -0.86 29.43
CA ASP A 39 12.41 0.34 28.66
C ASP A 39 11.45 0.71 27.51
N VAL A 40 10.47 -0.15 27.21
CA VAL A 40 9.45 0.14 26.21
C VAL A 40 8.39 1.06 26.81
N PRO A 41 8.11 2.25 26.24
CA PRO A 41 7.08 3.16 26.74
C PRO A 41 5.71 2.48 26.86
N GLU A 42 4.92 2.77 27.91
CA GLU A 42 3.62 2.12 28.14
C GLU A 42 2.63 2.29 26.98
N ASP A 43 2.74 3.39 26.24
CA ASP A 43 1.98 3.63 25.02
C ASP A 43 2.41 2.70 23.89
N VAL A 44 3.70 2.35 23.78
CA VAL A 44 4.21 1.37 22.80
C VAL A 44 3.80 -0.07 23.17
N ARG A 45 3.73 -0.41 24.47
CA ARG A 45 3.28 -1.73 24.95
C ARG A 45 1.82 -2.06 24.60
N LYS A 46 0.99 -1.07 24.28
CA LYS A 46 -0.40 -1.30 23.86
C LYS A 46 -0.53 -1.87 22.45
N TYR A 47 0.55 -1.91 21.67
CA TYR A 47 0.52 -2.35 20.28
C TYR A 47 1.01 -3.79 20.15
N GLU A 48 0.06 -4.71 20.05
CA GLU A 48 0.27 -6.18 20.12
C GLU A 48 -0.05 -6.89 18.79
N ARG A 49 -0.32 -6.15 17.71
CA ARG A 49 -0.77 -6.73 16.44
C ARG A 49 0.32 -7.56 15.77
N PHE A 50 1.51 -6.98 15.65
CA PHE A 50 2.66 -7.62 14.99
C PHE A 50 3.47 -8.54 15.92
N LYS A 51 3.42 -8.33 17.25
CA LYS A 51 4.01 -9.26 18.23
C LYS A 51 3.44 -10.68 18.17
N LYS A 52 2.21 -10.82 17.65
CA LYS A 52 1.55 -12.12 17.48
C LYS A 52 1.94 -12.85 16.20
N ILE A 53 2.65 -12.18 15.28
CA ILE A 53 3.11 -12.76 14.02
C ILE A 53 4.43 -13.48 14.29
N ASP A 54 4.40 -14.81 14.29
CA ASP A 54 5.63 -15.60 14.38
C ASP A 54 6.47 -15.54 13.08
N GLY A 55 7.71 -16.03 13.12
CA GLY A 55 8.58 -16.03 11.94
C GLY A 55 7.99 -16.78 10.73
N ALA A 56 7.19 -17.83 10.95
CA ALA A 56 6.57 -18.61 9.87
C ALA A 56 5.34 -17.89 9.27
N GLN A 57 4.59 -17.12 10.06
CA GLN A 57 3.55 -16.22 9.58
C GLN A 57 4.16 -15.05 8.80
N TYR A 58 5.31 -14.53 9.25
CA TYR A 58 6.05 -13.52 8.51
C TYR A 58 6.52 -14.01 7.15
N ASP A 59 7.17 -15.18 7.07
CA ASP A 59 7.65 -15.71 5.79
C ASP A 59 6.50 -15.90 4.80
N ARG A 60 5.35 -16.35 5.30
CA ARG A 60 4.11 -16.44 4.52
C ARG A 60 3.60 -15.07 4.07
N ALA A 61 3.58 -14.08 4.96
CA ALA A 61 3.18 -12.70 4.63
C ALA A 61 4.11 -12.09 3.58
N ASN A 62 5.42 -12.26 3.76
CA ASN A 62 6.45 -11.72 2.88
C ASN A 62 6.38 -12.35 1.49
N GLN A 63 6.20 -13.67 1.41
CA GLN A 63 5.99 -14.36 0.15
C GLN A 63 4.68 -13.92 -0.52
N PHE A 64 3.59 -13.85 0.24
CA PHE A 64 2.30 -13.43 -0.29
C PHE A 64 2.31 -11.99 -0.83
N LEU A 65 2.93 -11.06 -0.09
CA LEU A 65 3.10 -9.68 -0.52
C LEU A 65 3.89 -9.58 -1.82
N ARG A 66 4.99 -10.34 -1.95
CA ARG A 66 5.76 -10.41 -3.21
C ARG A 66 4.93 -10.95 -4.38
N ASP A 67 4.13 -11.98 -4.13
CA ASP A 67 3.39 -12.66 -5.20
C ASP A 67 2.15 -11.88 -5.65
N ARG A 68 1.53 -11.09 -4.76
CA ARG A 68 0.20 -10.49 -4.97
C ARG A 68 0.18 -8.98 -4.97
N THR A 69 1.26 -8.30 -4.57
CA THR A 69 1.28 -6.85 -4.40
C THR A 69 2.60 -6.23 -4.83
N TYR A 70 2.63 -4.90 -4.92
CA TYR A 70 3.87 -4.14 -5.17
C TYR A 70 4.56 -3.68 -3.88
N ILE A 71 4.02 -3.97 -2.69
CA ILE A 71 4.54 -3.48 -1.41
C ILE A 71 5.47 -4.54 -0.79
N THR A 72 6.52 -4.08 -0.11
CA THR A 72 7.40 -4.97 0.66
C THR A 72 6.82 -5.24 2.03
N ALA A 73 7.26 -6.33 2.69
CA ALA A 73 6.83 -6.61 4.06
C ALA A 73 7.18 -5.48 5.05
N ARG A 74 8.31 -4.80 4.81
CA ARG A 74 8.73 -3.62 5.58
C ARG A 74 7.77 -2.45 5.41
N GLU A 75 7.42 -2.12 4.17
CA GLU A 75 6.47 -1.04 3.87
C GLU A 75 5.08 -1.34 4.45
N TRP A 76 4.61 -2.58 4.32
CA TRP A 76 3.34 -3.03 4.90
C TRP A 76 3.32 -2.87 6.42
N ALA A 77 4.32 -3.40 7.13
CA ALA A 77 4.38 -3.32 8.58
C ALA A 77 4.47 -1.87 9.08
N ILE A 78 5.33 -1.04 8.47
CA ILE A 78 5.47 0.36 8.84
C ILE A 78 4.19 1.15 8.52
N ALA A 79 3.57 0.96 7.36
CA ALA A 79 2.34 1.65 7.01
C ALA A 79 1.20 1.32 7.99
N ARG A 80 1.14 0.08 8.47
CA ARG A 80 0.19 -0.34 9.50
C ARG A 80 0.48 0.30 10.85
N LEU A 81 1.72 0.27 11.31
CA LEU A 81 2.11 0.99 12.53
C LEU A 81 1.79 2.48 12.42
N CYS A 82 2.15 3.15 11.32
CA CYS A 82 1.77 4.54 11.10
C CYS A 82 0.25 4.77 11.07
N SER A 83 -0.55 3.77 10.69
CA SER A 83 -2.00 3.87 10.74
C SER A 83 -2.57 3.76 12.16
N ASP A 84 -1.93 2.96 13.02
CA ASP A 84 -2.35 2.73 14.40
C ASP A 84 -1.87 3.85 15.35
N PHE A 85 -0.76 4.50 15.00
CA PHE A 85 -0.18 5.66 15.68
C PHE A 85 -0.51 6.96 14.93
N ARG A 86 -1.73 7.17 14.43
CA ARG A 86 -2.04 8.46 13.77
C ARG A 86 -2.25 9.58 14.80
N THR A 87 -1.27 10.47 14.95
CA THR A 87 -1.47 11.86 15.38
C THR A 87 -0.61 12.82 14.52
N GLU A 88 -0.80 14.13 14.69
CA GLU A 88 -0.18 15.16 13.83
C GLU A 88 1.31 15.44 14.16
N THR A 89 1.82 14.93 15.28
CA THR A 89 3.17 15.28 15.77
C THR A 89 4.16 14.16 15.47
N GLY A 90 5.26 14.45 14.76
CA GLY A 90 6.30 13.48 14.34
C GLY A 90 7.02 12.70 15.46
N VAL A 91 6.60 12.87 16.72
CA VAL A 91 6.97 12.05 17.89
C VAL A 91 6.70 10.57 17.66
N GLU A 92 5.68 10.21 16.87
CA GLU A 92 5.32 8.81 16.60
C GLU A 92 6.29 8.11 15.66
N MET A 93 6.85 8.82 14.69
CA MET A 93 7.85 8.23 13.78
C MET A 93 9.10 7.82 14.54
N THR A 94 9.48 8.63 15.53
CA THR A 94 10.56 8.32 16.47
C THR A 94 10.21 7.11 17.32
N LYS A 95 9.03 7.08 17.94
CA LYS A 95 8.60 5.94 18.77
C LYS A 95 8.53 4.63 17.99
N ILE A 96 7.96 4.66 16.78
CA ILE A 96 7.88 3.49 15.90
C ILE A 96 9.28 3.00 15.55
N GLY A 97 10.16 3.91 15.14
CA GLY A 97 11.51 3.56 14.69
C GLY A 97 12.38 2.99 15.81
N GLU A 98 12.38 3.61 16.99
CA GLU A 98 13.19 3.19 18.15
C GLU A 98 12.73 1.85 18.74
N ASN A 99 11.44 1.50 18.59
CA ASN A 99 10.86 0.28 19.15
C ASN A 99 10.51 -0.76 18.09
N LEU A 100 11.04 -0.63 16.86
CA LEU A 100 10.65 -1.48 15.74
C LEU A 100 10.88 -2.98 15.99
N PRO A 101 11.99 -3.43 16.62
CA PRO A 101 12.19 -4.85 16.95
C PRO A 101 11.18 -5.40 17.94
N GLU A 102 10.71 -4.56 18.88
CA GLU A 102 9.69 -4.93 19.86
C GLU A 102 8.27 -4.92 19.26
N LEU A 103 8.03 -4.03 18.30
CA LEU A 103 6.75 -3.92 17.61
C LEU A 103 6.59 -5.01 16.54
N VAL A 104 7.67 -5.31 15.81
CA VAL A 104 7.69 -6.17 14.63
C VAL A 104 8.89 -7.11 14.76
N PRO A 105 8.73 -8.28 15.41
CA PRO A 105 9.86 -9.13 15.81
C PRO A 105 10.79 -9.61 14.69
N PHE A 106 10.36 -9.55 13.43
CA PHE A 106 11.21 -9.87 12.27
C PHE A 106 12.05 -8.68 11.76
N MET A 107 11.81 -7.46 12.26
CA MET A 107 12.63 -6.29 11.99
C MET A 107 13.61 -6.10 13.15
N GLU A 108 14.72 -6.82 13.08
CA GLU A 108 15.71 -6.90 14.18
C GLU A 108 16.39 -5.55 14.47
N ASP A 109 16.38 -4.63 13.51
CA ASP A 109 16.99 -3.30 13.62
C ASP A 109 15.99 -2.19 13.96
N THR A 110 16.46 -1.20 14.71
CA THR A 110 15.75 0.07 14.91
C THR A 110 15.89 0.98 13.69
N TYR A 111 14.88 1.83 13.48
CA TYR A 111 14.80 2.71 12.32
C TYR A 111 14.85 4.17 12.76
N THR A 112 15.48 5.01 11.94
CA THR A 112 15.37 6.46 12.13
C THR A 112 13.94 6.94 11.82
N PRO A 113 13.47 8.05 12.41
CA PRO A 113 12.17 8.64 12.08
C PRO A 113 12.01 8.91 10.58
N GLN A 114 13.11 9.30 9.91
CA GLN A 114 13.15 9.52 8.47
C GLN A 114 12.92 8.23 7.70
N ALA A 115 13.54 7.12 8.10
CA ALA A 115 13.35 5.82 7.45
C ALA A 115 11.90 5.33 7.59
N VAL A 116 11.28 5.50 8.76
CA VAL A 116 9.86 5.19 8.97
C VAL A 116 8.97 6.02 8.04
N ASN A 117 9.19 7.34 7.97
CA ASN A 117 8.40 8.21 7.10
C ASN A 117 8.61 7.91 5.60
N GLN A 118 9.82 7.52 5.20
CA GLN A 118 10.12 7.10 3.83
C GLN A 118 9.35 5.83 3.46
N ALA A 119 9.36 4.81 4.32
CA ALA A 119 8.62 3.56 4.07
C ALA A 119 7.10 3.82 3.98
N ARG A 120 6.55 4.64 4.87
CA ARG A 120 5.14 5.09 4.79
C ARG A 120 4.86 5.80 3.46
N SER A 121 5.71 6.76 3.08
CA SER A 121 5.54 7.53 1.85
C SER A 121 5.65 6.65 0.60
N ALA A 122 6.52 5.63 0.62
CA ALA A 122 6.66 4.65 -0.44
C ALA A 122 5.39 3.81 -0.60
N PHE A 123 4.81 3.33 0.51
CA PHE A 123 3.51 2.65 0.50
C PHE A 123 2.42 3.55 -0.12
N GLU A 124 2.29 4.79 0.36
CA GLU A 124 1.28 5.74 -0.15
C GLU A 124 1.46 6.02 -1.65
N ALA A 125 2.70 6.16 -2.12
CA ALA A 125 3.00 6.36 -3.53
C ALA A 125 2.61 5.15 -4.40
N LYS A 126 2.85 3.93 -3.91
CA LYS A 126 2.45 2.68 -4.59
C LYS A 126 0.93 2.55 -4.69
N VAL A 127 0.20 2.85 -3.60
CA VAL A 127 -1.28 2.86 -3.60
C VAL A 127 -1.82 3.86 -4.61
N ARG A 128 -1.28 5.10 -4.63
CA ARG A 128 -1.72 6.12 -5.59
C ARG A 128 -1.50 5.70 -7.04
N LYS A 129 -0.33 5.14 -7.35
CA LYS A 129 -0.03 4.65 -8.70
C LYS A 129 -0.95 3.50 -9.10
N ALA A 130 -1.10 2.48 -8.25
CA ALA A 130 -1.97 1.34 -8.52
C ALA A 130 -3.42 1.78 -8.73
N GLY A 131 -3.94 2.68 -7.88
CA GLY A 131 -5.30 3.22 -8.02
C GLY A 131 -5.50 4.01 -9.31
N ALA A 132 -4.54 4.86 -9.68
CA ALA A 132 -4.59 5.60 -10.95
C ALA A 132 -4.59 4.65 -12.16
N THR A 133 -3.72 3.63 -12.16
CA THR A 133 -3.64 2.63 -13.24
C THR A 133 -4.92 1.81 -13.33
N PHE A 134 -5.46 1.35 -12.20
CA PHE A 134 -6.70 0.59 -12.15
C PHE A 134 -7.89 1.41 -12.69
N LEU A 135 -8.10 2.63 -12.19
CA LEU A 135 -9.20 3.49 -12.62
C LEU A 135 -9.08 3.87 -14.09
N TYR A 136 -7.87 4.14 -14.59
CA TYR A 136 -7.66 4.37 -16.02
C TYR A 136 -8.13 3.17 -16.86
N GLY A 137 -7.75 1.95 -16.48
CA GLY A 137 -8.22 0.74 -17.18
C GLY A 137 -9.74 0.55 -17.11
N ALA A 138 -10.35 0.81 -15.96
CA ALA A 138 -11.79 0.71 -15.77
C ALA A 138 -12.57 1.76 -16.60
N MET A 139 -12.06 2.98 -16.72
CA MET A 139 -12.71 4.05 -17.49
C MET A 139 -12.52 3.91 -19.01
N CYS A 140 -11.42 3.29 -19.44
CA CYS A 140 -11.09 3.09 -20.86
C CYS A 140 -11.65 1.80 -21.47
N ASP A 141 -12.57 1.09 -20.79
CA ASP A 141 -13.11 -0.21 -21.20
C ASP A 141 -12.02 -1.27 -21.50
N PHE A 142 -10.88 -1.23 -20.81
CA PHE A 142 -9.88 -2.29 -20.93
C PHE A 142 -10.35 -3.60 -20.30
N PHE A 143 -11.33 -3.50 -19.40
CA PHE A 143 -11.97 -4.61 -18.73
C PHE A 143 -13.48 -4.54 -18.97
N THR A 144 -14.07 -5.67 -19.29
CA THR A 144 -15.52 -5.86 -19.26
C THR A 144 -16.05 -5.78 -17.83
N ALA A 145 -17.38 -5.73 -17.68
CA ALA A 145 -18.01 -5.74 -16.35
C ALA A 145 -17.64 -7.00 -15.55
N GLU A 146 -17.66 -8.16 -16.21
CA GLU A 146 -17.32 -9.45 -15.60
C GLU A 146 -15.85 -9.51 -15.18
N GLU A 147 -14.94 -9.02 -16.02
CA GLU A 147 -13.51 -8.95 -15.66
C GLU A 147 -13.23 -7.96 -14.52
N LEU A 148 -13.97 -6.86 -14.45
CA LEU A 148 -13.87 -5.92 -13.33
C LEU A 148 -14.37 -6.55 -12.04
N ASP A 149 -15.47 -7.30 -12.08
CA ASP A 149 -15.98 -8.06 -10.93
C ASP A 149 -14.96 -9.13 -10.47
N ASP A 150 -14.32 -9.84 -11.40
CA ASP A 150 -13.27 -10.82 -11.09
C ASP A 150 -12.06 -10.16 -10.42
N ILE A 151 -11.59 -9.01 -10.94
CA ILE A 151 -10.49 -8.24 -10.32
C ILE A 151 -10.88 -7.80 -8.91
N MET A 152 -12.12 -7.35 -8.70
CA MET A 152 -12.59 -6.91 -7.40
C MET A 152 -12.70 -8.06 -6.40
N TYR A 153 -13.14 -9.22 -6.85
CA TYR A 153 -13.15 -10.43 -6.04
C TYR A 153 -11.72 -10.80 -5.62
N GLU A 154 -10.79 -10.92 -6.57
CA GLU A 154 -9.39 -11.28 -6.29
C GLU A 154 -8.71 -10.29 -5.34
N THR A 155 -8.85 -8.99 -5.60
CA THR A 155 -8.25 -7.95 -4.76
C THR A 155 -8.84 -7.92 -3.35
N THR A 156 -10.12 -8.24 -3.19
CA THR A 156 -10.77 -8.36 -1.88
C THR A 156 -10.24 -9.58 -1.11
N GLU A 157 -10.08 -10.73 -1.77
CA GLU A 157 -9.45 -11.91 -1.15
C GLU A 157 -8.00 -11.63 -0.71
N VAL A 158 -7.23 -10.94 -1.54
CA VAL A 158 -5.86 -10.51 -1.19
C VAL A 158 -5.86 -9.60 0.03
N ALA A 159 -6.78 -8.63 0.10
CA ALA A 159 -6.91 -7.74 1.24
C ALA A 159 -7.32 -8.49 2.52
N LYS A 160 -8.30 -9.40 2.45
CA LYS A 160 -8.74 -10.22 3.60
C LYS A 160 -7.61 -11.09 4.13
N PHE A 161 -6.84 -11.75 3.26
CA PHE A 161 -5.67 -12.53 3.70
C PHE A 161 -4.66 -11.66 4.46
N LEU A 162 -4.38 -10.44 3.98
CA LEU A 162 -3.49 -9.52 4.68
C LEU A 162 -4.06 -9.09 6.04
N LEU A 163 -5.38 -8.90 6.17
CA LEU A 163 -6.03 -8.64 7.46
C LEU A 163 -5.91 -9.83 8.41
N GLU A 164 -6.11 -11.05 7.91
CA GLU A 164 -5.98 -12.28 8.70
C GLU A 164 -4.54 -12.47 9.21
N VAL A 165 -3.54 -12.24 8.36
CA VAL A 165 -2.11 -12.29 8.72
C VAL A 165 -1.79 -11.31 9.85
N GLU A 166 -2.44 -10.15 9.87
CA GLU A 166 -2.32 -9.18 10.96
C GLU A 166 -3.02 -9.60 12.26
N GLY A 167 -3.69 -10.75 12.28
CA GLY A 167 -4.48 -11.20 13.41
C GLY A 167 -5.82 -10.47 13.54
N VAL A 168 -6.32 -9.85 12.46
CA VAL A 168 -7.70 -9.38 12.38
C VAL A 168 -8.59 -10.55 11.99
N ASP A 169 -9.33 -11.08 12.98
CA ASP A 169 -10.33 -12.13 12.77
C ASP A 169 -11.66 -11.46 12.39
N LEU A 170 -12.02 -11.51 11.11
CA LEU A 170 -13.32 -11.05 10.63
C LEU A 170 -14.31 -12.21 10.74
N SER A 171 -15.48 -11.96 11.33
CA SER A 171 -16.56 -12.95 11.23
C SER A 171 -17.01 -13.07 9.78
N VAL A 172 -17.54 -14.24 9.39
CA VAL A 172 -18.12 -14.45 8.05
C VAL A 172 -19.15 -13.36 7.69
N GLU A 173 -19.92 -12.88 8.67
CA GLU A 173 -20.89 -11.79 8.46
C GLU A 173 -20.18 -10.46 8.13
N GLN A 174 -19.07 -10.14 8.82
CA GLN A 174 -18.28 -8.95 8.55
C GLN A 174 -17.57 -9.03 7.19
N GLU A 175 -17.09 -10.21 6.80
CA GLU A 175 -16.49 -10.44 5.48
C GLU A 175 -17.52 -10.19 4.37
N LEU A 176 -18.71 -10.79 4.46
CA LEU A 176 -19.78 -10.60 3.48
C LEU A 176 -20.26 -9.16 3.41
N GLU A 177 -20.38 -8.47 4.56
CA GLU A 177 -20.76 -7.06 4.58
C GLU A 177 -19.69 -6.17 3.92
N ALA A 178 -18.41 -6.45 4.15
CA ALA A 178 -17.32 -5.72 3.51
C ALA A 178 -17.34 -5.92 1.98
N GLU A 179 -17.51 -7.15 1.51
CA GLU A 179 -17.63 -7.50 0.09
C GLU A 179 -18.83 -6.80 -0.56
N GLU A 180 -20.01 -6.83 0.07
CA GLU A 180 -21.21 -6.19 -0.48
C GLU A 180 -21.02 -4.68 -0.62
N ARG A 181 -20.43 -4.03 0.40
CA ARG A 181 -20.13 -2.60 0.37
C ARG A 181 -19.14 -2.25 -0.74
N ILE A 182 -18.05 -2.99 -0.88
CA ILE A 182 -17.05 -2.78 -1.94
C ILE A 182 -17.69 -2.97 -3.32
N SER A 183 -18.43 -4.06 -3.52
CA SER A 183 -19.15 -4.34 -4.77
C SER A 183 -20.17 -3.25 -5.11
N SER A 184 -20.89 -2.71 -4.11
CA SER A 184 -21.83 -1.60 -4.32
C SER A 184 -21.12 -0.36 -4.85
N VAL A 185 -20.01 0.05 -4.22
CA VAL A 185 -19.24 1.23 -4.65
C VAL A 185 -18.69 1.06 -6.08
N MET A 186 -18.23 -0.14 -6.43
CA MET A 186 -17.70 -0.38 -7.78
C MET A 186 -18.79 -0.36 -8.86
N ARG A 187 -19.99 -0.85 -8.55
CA ARG A 187 -21.15 -0.70 -9.43
C ARG A 187 -21.49 0.78 -9.67
N GLU A 188 -21.37 1.62 -8.64
CA GLU A 188 -21.54 3.08 -8.78
C GLU A 188 -20.45 3.72 -9.65
N VAL A 189 -19.18 3.36 -9.46
CA VAL A 189 -18.07 3.85 -10.30
C VAL A 189 -18.26 3.47 -11.76
N ARG A 190 -18.66 2.22 -12.02
CA ARG A 190 -18.96 1.75 -13.38
C ARG A 190 -20.09 2.54 -14.01
N LYS A 191 -21.20 2.72 -13.27
CA LYS A 191 -22.35 3.48 -13.73
C LYS A 191 -21.95 4.92 -14.10
N ALA A 192 -21.24 5.61 -13.21
CA ALA A 192 -20.78 6.97 -13.45
C ALA A 192 -19.84 7.07 -14.66
N SER A 193 -18.98 6.06 -14.87
CA SER A 193 -18.07 6.01 -16.03
C SER A 193 -18.82 5.79 -17.35
N SER A 194 -19.87 4.97 -17.34
CA SER A 194 -20.74 4.77 -18.51
C SER A 194 -21.52 6.03 -18.85
N GLU A 195 -22.14 6.69 -17.85
CA GLU A 195 -22.89 7.94 -18.03
C GLU A 195 -22.02 9.03 -18.66
N LEU A 196 -20.79 9.23 -18.15
CA LEU A 196 -19.87 10.26 -18.68
C LEU A 196 -19.53 10.04 -20.17
N ARG A 197 -19.39 8.78 -20.60
CA ARG A 197 -19.09 8.46 -22.00
C ARG A 197 -20.31 8.59 -22.91
N GLU A 198 -21.50 8.29 -22.42
CA GLU A 198 -22.74 8.51 -23.15
C GLU A 198 -22.93 10.02 -23.39
N GLU A 199 -22.70 10.86 -22.37
CA GLU A 199 -22.70 12.31 -22.48
C GLU A 199 -21.66 12.85 -23.48
N ASP A 200 -20.43 12.29 -23.48
CA ASP A 200 -19.40 12.63 -24.47
C ASP A 200 -19.81 12.23 -25.90
N ALA A 201 -20.44 11.06 -26.07
CA ALA A 201 -20.90 10.61 -27.38
C ALA A 201 -22.06 11.46 -27.92
N GLU A 202 -23.01 11.85 -27.06
CA GLU A 202 -24.12 12.74 -27.40
C GLU A 202 -23.63 14.16 -27.74
N THR A 203 -22.65 14.67 -26.98
CA THR A 203 -22.05 15.99 -27.25
C THR A 203 -21.34 15.99 -28.60
N ASN A 204 -20.49 14.99 -28.88
CA ASN A 204 -19.79 14.88 -30.16
C ASN A 204 -20.75 14.64 -31.34
N ALA A 205 -21.87 13.94 -31.15
CA ALA A 205 -22.89 13.75 -32.18
C ALA A 205 -23.77 14.99 -32.43
N SER A 206 -23.75 15.97 -31.52
CA SER A 206 -24.51 17.23 -31.65
C SER A 206 -23.71 18.38 -32.28
N ASP A 207 -22.38 18.25 -32.37
CA ASP A 207 -21.45 19.21 -32.99
C ASP A 207 -21.14 18.90 -34.48
N ASP A 208 -21.62 17.76 -35.02
CA ASP A 208 -21.52 17.32 -36.42
C ASP A 208 -22.86 17.45 -37.17
#